data_AF-W9EEE1-F1
#
_entry.id   AF-W9EEE1-F1
#
_cell.length_a   1.000
_cell.length_b   1.000
_cell.length_c   1.000
_cell.angle_alpha   90.00
_cell.angle_beta   90.00
_cell.angle_gamma   90.00
#
_symmetry.space_group_name_H-M   'P 1'
#
loop_
_entity.id
_entity.type
_entity.pdbx_description
1 polymer ?
#
loop_
_entity_poly.entity_id
_entity_poly.type
_entity_poly.pdbx_seq_one_letter_code
_entity_poly.pdbx_strand_id
1 'polypeptide(L)'
;MQNMSPQEIISSAFKKAKNYEDVIHKKAKDYGKNIPDSQVKGVLKQIEITALNHVDKIVAAEKTMQIDSLVKKNMSYDMMDALQDIEKDLINQQMFYNENLINITNPYVRQIFTQMRDDEMRFITIIQQNIESLKSKPTEPNSIVYTTPRENK
;
A
#
# COMPACT_ATOMS: atom_id res chain seq x y z
N MET A 1 -4.92 -17.46 -7.99
CA MET A 1 -4.83 -15.99 -8.18
C MET A 1 -6.26 -15.50 -8.37
N GLN A 2 -6.78 -14.65 -7.49
CA GLN A 2 -8.09 -14.02 -7.71
C GLN A 2 -7.97 -13.07 -8.92
N ASN A 3 -8.92 -13.15 -9.85
CA ASN A 3 -8.94 -12.35 -11.08
C ASN A 3 -9.43 -10.93 -10.76
N MET A 4 -8.52 -10.04 -10.36
CA MET A 4 -8.82 -8.60 -10.27
C MET A 4 -9.21 -8.07 -11.65
N SER A 5 -10.26 -7.25 -11.70
CA SER A 5 -10.57 -6.49 -12.90
C SER A 5 -9.47 -5.47 -13.20
N PRO A 6 -9.29 -5.06 -14.47
CA PRO A 6 -8.35 -4.00 -14.81
C PRO A 6 -8.56 -2.70 -14.02
N GLN A 7 -9.80 -2.33 -13.71
CA GLN A 7 -10.08 -1.12 -12.92
C GLN A 7 -9.61 -1.25 -11.46
N GLU A 8 -9.75 -2.42 -10.84
CA GLU A 8 -9.29 -2.66 -9.46
C GLU A 8 -7.76 -2.61 -9.36
N ILE A 9 -7.06 -3.17 -10.35
CA ILE A 9 -5.59 -3.10 -10.42
C ILE A 9 -5.13 -1.64 -10.49
N ILE A 10 -5.81 -0.83 -11.32
CA ILE A 10 -5.49 0.59 -11.48
C ILE A 10 -5.79 1.37 -10.20
N SER A 11 -6.93 1.11 -9.56
CA SER A 11 -7.29 1.76 -8.28
C SER A 11 -6.28 1.44 -7.18
N SER A 12 -5.90 0.17 -7.01
CA SER A 12 -4.87 -0.26 -6.06
C SER A 12 -3.53 0.42 -6.34
N ALA A 13 -3.11 0.46 -7.61
CA ALA A 13 -1.88 1.14 -8.02
C ALA A 13 -1.91 2.64 -7.71
N PHE A 14 -3.02 3.33 -7.97
CA PHE A 14 -3.19 4.76 -7.65
C PHE A 14 -3.18 5.03 -6.15
N LYS A 15 -3.79 4.16 -5.35
CA LYS A 15 -3.74 4.26 -3.88
C LYS A 15 -2.30 4.13 -3.36
N LYS A 16 -1.56 3.13 -3.84
CA LYS A 16 -0.13 2.94 -3.50
C LYS A 16 0.72 4.13 -3.95
N ALA A 17 0.51 4.60 -5.18
CA ALA A 17 1.22 5.77 -5.69
C ALA A 17 0.97 7.02 -4.83
N LYS A 18 -0.28 7.30 -4.45
CA LYS A 18 -0.61 8.42 -3.54
C LYS A 18 0.12 8.30 -2.20
N ASN A 19 0.18 7.09 -1.62
CA ASN A 19 0.92 6.87 -0.38
C ASN A 19 2.42 7.14 -0.53
N TYR A 20 3.04 6.68 -1.62
CA TYR A 20 4.46 6.95 -1.88
C TYR A 20 4.73 8.45 -2.09
N GLU A 21 3.88 9.15 -2.85
CA GLU A 21 4.01 10.59 -3.05
C GLU A 21 3.87 11.37 -1.73
N ASP A 22 2.97 10.96 -0.84
CA ASP A 22 2.82 11.57 0.49
C ASP A 22 4.08 11.37 1.36
N VAL A 23 4.69 10.18 1.34
CA VAL A 23 5.96 9.91 2.03
C VAL A 23 7.08 10.78 1.49
N ILE A 24 7.20 10.91 0.16
CA ILE A 24 8.22 11.75 -0.49
C ILE A 24 7.99 13.22 -0.13
N HIS A 25 6.76 13.71 -0.23
CA HIS A 25 6.38 15.07 0.13
C HIS A 25 6.80 15.40 1.56
N LYS A 26 6.42 14.55 2.53
CA LYS A 26 6.76 14.73 3.95
C LYS A 26 8.28 14.78 4.17
N LYS A 27 9.03 13.82 3.62
CA LYS A 27 10.48 13.76 3.75
C LYS A 27 11.18 14.99 3.15
N ALA A 28 10.81 15.37 1.92
CA ALA A 28 11.40 16.52 1.23
C ALA A 28 11.13 17.82 2.00
N LYS A 29 9.90 17.99 2.49
CA LYS A 29 9.51 19.13 3.31
C LYS A 29 10.27 19.19 4.63
N ASP A 30 10.41 18.07 5.33
CA ASP A 30 11.09 18.03 6.63
C ASP A 30 12.59 18.25 6.50
N TYR A 31 13.25 17.65 5.51
CA TYR A 31 14.67 17.89 5.24
C TYR A 31 14.91 19.34 4.80
N GLY A 32 14.01 19.91 3.99
CA GLY A 32 14.13 21.29 3.50
C GLY A 32 14.08 22.36 4.60
N LYS A 33 13.54 22.05 5.80
CA LYS A 33 13.51 22.98 6.94
C LYS A 33 14.89 23.21 7.55
N ASN A 34 15.74 22.18 7.54
CA ASN A 34 16.97 22.15 8.34
C ASN A 34 18.25 22.20 7.51
N ILE A 35 18.15 22.22 6.18
CA ILE A 35 19.32 22.30 5.30
C ILE A 35 19.74 23.76 5.07
N PRO A 36 21.00 24.14 5.40
CA PRO A 36 21.51 25.49 5.20
C PRO A 36 21.86 25.78 3.74
N ASP A 37 22.19 24.76 2.94
CA ASP A 37 22.54 24.90 1.53
C ASP A 37 21.31 25.30 0.68
N SER A 38 21.39 26.49 0.05
CA SER A 38 20.28 27.04 -0.72
C SER A 38 19.97 26.27 -2.00
N GLN A 39 20.97 25.66 -2.64
CA GLN A 39 20.77 24.88 -3.86
C GLN A 39 20.04 23.58 -3.52
N VAL A 40 20.51 22.86 -2.51
CA VAL A 40 19.88 21.63 -2.02
C VAL A 40 18.46 21.91 -1.51
N LYS A 41 18.25 23.03 -0.80
CA LYS A 41 16.92 23.46 -0.38
C LYS A 41 15.99 23.72 -1.57
N GLY A 42 16.49 24.34 -2.63
CA GLY A 42 15.76 24.54 -3.88
C GLY A 42 15.32 23.21 -4.53
N VAL A 43 16.23 22.24 -4.59
CA VAL A 43 15.93 20.89 -5.10
C VAL A 43 14.87 20.20 -4.26
N LEU A 44 14.99 20.23 -2.93
CA LEU A 44 13.99 19.61 -2.04
C LEU A 44 12.62 20.28 -2.17
N LYS A 45 12.58 21.60 -2.36
CA LYS A 45 11.32 22.29 -2.61
C LYS A 45 10.70 21.87 -3.94
N GLN A 46 11.51 21.68 -4.98
CA GLN A 46 11.02 21.16 -6.25
C GLN A 46 10.47 19.74 -6.12
N ILE A 47 11.14 18.86 -5.36
CA ILE A 47 10.65 17.50 -5.08
C ILE A 47 9.31 17.54 -4.35
N GLU A 48 9.18 18.40 -3.32
CA GLU A 48 7.93 18.59 -2.58
C GLU A 48 6.76 18.98 -3.50
N ILE A 49 6.99 19.94 -4.40
CA ILE A 49 5.99 20.44 -5.35
C ILE A 49 5.64 19.35 -6.37
N THR A 50 6.65 18.66 -6.91
CA THR A 50 6.43 17.60 -7.89
C THR A 50 5.59 16.46 -7.32
N ALA A 51 5.83 16.05 -6.06
CA ALA A 51 5.04 15.01 -5.41
C ALA A 51 3.55 15.40 -5.29
N LEU A 52 3.26 16.65 -4.91
CA LEU A 52 1.88 17.16 -4.88
C LEU A 52 1.24 17.17 -6.27
N ASN A 53 1.97 17.63 -7.29
CA ASN A 53 1.49 17.63 -8.67
C ASN A 53 1.19 16.21 -9.19
N HIS A 54 1.94 15.20 -8.74
CA HIS A 54 1.66 13.81 -9.10
C HIS A 54 0.36 13.31 -8.46
N VAL A 55 0.11 13.64 -7.17
CA VAL A 55 -1.16 13.33 -6.51
C VAL A 55 -2.33 13.97 -7.26
N ASP A 56 -2.21 15.24 -7.66
CA ASP A 56 -3.26 15.92 -8.43
C ASP A 56 -3.54 15.24 -9.77
N LYS A 57 -2.49 14.79 -10.47
CA LYS A 57 -2.63 14.01 -11.71
C LYS A 57 -3.36 12.68 -11.48
N ILE A 58 -3.05 11.98 -10.39
CA ILE A 58 -3.72 10.73 -10.02
C ILE A 58 -5.21 10.99 -9.74
N VAL A 59 -5.54 12.01 -8.95
CA VAL A 59 -6.93 12.38 -8.63
C VAL A 59 -7.71 12.75 -9.90
N ALA A 60 -7.08 13.50 -10.82
CA ALA A 60 -7.70 13.83 -12.11
C ALA A 60 -7.97 12.60 -12.98
N ALA A 61 -7.03 11.63 -12.99
CA ALA A 61 -7.19 10.37 -13.70
C ALA A 61 -8.31 9.51 -13.10
N GLU A 62 -8.37 9.38 -11.77
CA GLU A 62 -9.43 8.64 -11.05
C GLU A 62 -10.83 9.17 -11.41
N LYS A 63 -10.99 10.50 -11.42
CA LYS A 63 -12.24 11.16 -11.79
C LYS A 63 -12.62 10.93 -13.26
N THR A 64 -11.65 11.05 -14.17
CA THR A 64 -11.86 10.85 -15.61
C THR A 64 -12.31 9.42 -15.92
N MET A 65 -11.77 8.45 -15.20
CA MET A 65 -12.03 7.02 -15.39
C MET A 65 -13.27 6.52 -14.62
N GLN A 66 -13.92 7.36 -13.83
CA GLN A 66 -15.06 7.00 -12.96
C GLN A 66 -14.77 5.81 -12.03
N ILE A 67 -13.55 5.71 -11.50
CA ILE A 67 -13.12 4.58 -10.66
C ILE A 67 -13.96 4.47 -9.37
N ASP A 68 -14.32 5.61 -8.76
CA ASP A 68 -15.03 5.68 -7.47
C ASP A 68 -16.44 5.05 -7.46
N SER A 69 -17.12 5.00 -8.62
CA SER A 69 -18.47 4.41 -8.72
C SER A 69 -18.45 2.89 -8.90
N LEU A 70 -17.33 2.33 -9.36
CA LEU A 70 -17.19 0.91 -9.70
C LEU A 70 -16.52 0.09 -8.59
N VAL A 71 -15.64 0.69 -7.78
CA VAL A 71 -14.91 0.01 -6.68
C VAL A 71 -15.79 -0.22 -5.44
N LYS A 72 -16.82 0.61 -5.21
CA LYS A 72 -17.75 0.48 -4.06
C LYS A 72 -18.48 -0.87 -3.96
N LYS A 73 -18.47 -1.70 -5.01
CA LYS A 73 -19.07 -3.04 -5.00
C LYS A 73 -18.16 -4.12 -4.40
N ASN A 74 -16.84 -3.88 -4.28
CA ASN A 74 -15.87 -4.90 -3.84
C ASN A 74 -14.98 -4.46 -2.66
N MET A 75 -15.61 -4.16 -1.53
CA MET A 75 -14.96 -3.78 -0.25
C MET A 75 -13.94 -4.81 0.28
N SER A 76 -14.00 -6.05 -0.20
CA SER A 76 -13.06 -7.12 0.15
C SER A 76 -11.65 -6.88 -0.39
N TYR A 77 -11.47 -6.13 -1.49
CA TYR A 77 -10.13 -5.93 -2.08
C TYR A 77 -9.33 -4.84 -1.39
N ASP A 78 -9.97 -3.75 -0.95
CA ASP A 78 -9.30 -2.68 -0.19
C ASP A 78 -8.70 -3.21 1.12
N MET A 79 -9.42 -4.11 1.79
CA MET A 79 -8.95 -4.78 3.00
C MET A 79 -7.81 -5.75 2.70
N MET A 80 -7.92 -6.53 1.62
CA MET A 80 -6.89 -7.47 1.21
C MET A 80 -5.58 -6.77 0.83
N ASP A 81 -5.64 -5.70 0.06
CA ASP A 81 -4.48 -4.89 -0.31
C ASP A 81 -3.81 -4.27 0.91
N ALA A 82 -4.60 -3.74 1.85
CA ALA A 82 -4.08 -3.19 3.10
C ALA A 82 -3.37 -4.24 3.95
N LEU A 83 -3.95 -5.44 4.05
CA LEU A 83 -3.36 -6.57 4.79
C LEU A 83 -2.05 -7.05 4.15
N GLN A 84 -1.98 -7.11 2.82
CA GLN A 84 -0.75 -7.49 2.11
C GLN A 84 0.35 -6.43 2.20
N ASP A 85 -0.02 -5.14 2.19
CA ASP A 85 0.93 -4.04 2.33
C ASP A 85 1.56 -4.04 3.73
N ILE A 86 0.74 -4.15 4.78
CA ILE A 86 1.25 -4.22 6.16
C ILE A 86 2.03 -5.53 6.41
N GLU A 87 1.61 -6.66 5.83
CA GLU A 87 2.38 -7.93 5.91
C GLU A 87 3.82 -7.73 5.41
N LYS A 88 3.98 -7.07 4.26
CA LYS A 88 5.28 -6.79 3.67
C LYS A 88 6.15 -5.91 4.58
N ASP A 89 5.57 -4.87 5.17
CA ASP A 89 6.30 -3.97 6.08
C ASP A 89 6.74 -4.69 7.37
N LEU A 90 5.89 -5.55 7.94
CA LEU A 90 6.24 -6.35 9.11
C LEU A 90 7.35 -7.37 8.79
N ILE A 91 7.31 -8.01 7.61
CA ILE A 91 8.38 -8.92 7.16
C ILE A 91 9.71 -8.16 7.03
N ASN A 92 9.71 -6.96 6.45
CA ASN A 92 10.92 -6.15 6.34
C ASN A 92 11.49 -5.76 7.72
N GLN A 93 10.62 -5.40 8.67
CA GLN A 93 11.04 -5.10 10.05
C GLN A 93 11.59 -6.34 10.76
N GLN A 94 10.93 -7.48 10.61
CA GLN A 94 11.40 -8.75 11.15
C GLN A 94 12.81 -9.08 10.63
N MET A 95 13.03 -8.95 9.32
CA MET A 95 14.34 -9.18 8.69
C MET A 95 15.39 -8.23 9.26
N PHE A 96 15.08 -6.94 9.35
CA PHE A 96 15.96 -5.93 9.93
C PHE A 96 16.36 -6.27 11.37
N TYR A 97 15.41 -6.63 12.24
CA TYR A 97 15.73 -7.02 13.61
C TYR A 97 16.59 -8.28 13.65
N ASN A 98 16.28 -9.27 12.80
CA ASN A 98 17.02 -10.52 12.74
C ASN A 98 18.47 -10.34 12.26
N GLU A 99 18.71 -9.50 11.25
CA GLU A 99 20.06 -9.15 10.78
C GLU A 99 20.88 -8.47 11.87
N ASN A 100 20.27 -7.53 12.60
CA ASN A 100 20.95 -6.84 13.70
C ASN A 100 21.29 -7.77 14.87
N LEU A 101 20.45 -8.77 15.16
CA LEU A 101 20.71 -9.75 16.22
C LEU A 101 21.99 -10.56 16.04
N ILE A 102 22.46 -10.73 14.80
CA ILE A 102 23.72 -11.42 14.46
C ILE A 102 24.92 -10.54 14.84
N ASN A 103 24.80 -9.23 14.65
CA ASN A 103 25.89 -8.28 14.79
C ASN A 103 26.00 -7.66 16.19
N ILE A 104 24.88 -7.58 16.93
CA ILE A 104 24.85 -7.00 18.27
C ILE A 104 25.38 -8.02 19.29
N THR A 105 26.44 -7.65 20.01
CA THR A 105 27.03 -8.47 21.07
C THR A 105 26.49 -8.15 22.47
N ASN A 106 25.92 -6.96 22.66
CA ASN A 106 25.35 -6.53 23.94
C ASN A 106 24.09 -7.36 24.27
N PRO A 107 24.07 -8.13 25.37
CA PRO A 107 22.99 -9.07 25.67
C PRO A 107 21.65 -8.38 25.93
N TYR A 108 21.65 -7.21 26.57
CA TYR A 108 20.44 -6.44 26.85
C TYR A 108 19.79 -5.95 25.54
N VAL A 109 20.59 -5.39 24.63
CA VAL A 109 20.07 -4.93 23.33
C VAL A 109 19.61 -6.11 22.48
N ARG A 110 20.31 -7.24 22.50
CA ARG A 110 19.85 -8.48 21.83
C ARG A 110 18.49 -8.92 22.35
N GLN A 111 18.25 -8.85 23.66
CA GLN A 111 16.96 -9.23 24.24
C GLN A 111 15.83 -8.35 23.70
N ILE A 112 16.03 -7.04 23.64
CA ILE A 112 15.04 -6.10 23.08
C ILE A 112 14.75 -6.41 21.60
N PHE A 113 15.80 -6.57 20.79
CA PHE A 113 15.63 -6.89 19.36
C PHE A 113 14.97 -8.25 19.13
N THR A 114 15.22 -9.21 20.01
CA THR A 114 14.55 -10.52 19.98
C THR A 114 13.05 -10.35 20.25
N GLN A 115 12.68 -9.57 21.27
CA GLN A 115 11.29 -9.31 21.58
C GLN A 115 10.56 -8.59 20.44
N MET A 116 11.17 -7.55 19.86
CA MET A 116 10.58 -6.83 18.72
C MET A 116 10.39 -7.76 17.52
N ARG A 117 11.40 -8.56 17.15
CA ARG A 117 11.29 -9.58 16.08
C ARG A 117 10.14 -10.56 16.32
N ASP A 118 9.98 -11.02 17.56
CA ASP A 118 8.95 -12.00 17.92
C ASP A 118 7.55 -11.38 17.90
N ASP A 119 7.42 -10.11 18.30
CA ASP A 119 6.18 -9.34 18.14
C ASP A 119 5.81 -9.17 16.65
N GLU A 120 6.76 -8.82 15.78
CA GLU A 120 6.54 -8.74 14.32
C GLU A 120 6.05 -10.09 13.76
N MET A 121 6.71 -11.19 14.14
CA MET A 121 6.34 -12.54 13.71
C MET A 121 4.91 -12.94 14.13
N ARG A 122 4.51 -12.55 15.35
CA ARG A 122 3.13 -12.77 15.82
C ARG A 122 2.12 -12.03 14.94
N PHE A 123 2.39 -10.77 14.59
CA PHE A 123 1.50 -10.01 13.73
C PHE A 123 1.45 -10.54 12.30
N ILE A 124 2.60 -10.93 11.72
CA ILE A 124 2.66 -11.58 10.40
C ILE A 124 1.76 -12.81 10.37
N THR A 125 1.83 -13.67 11.39
CA THR A 125 1.02 -14.89 11.48
C THR A 125 -0.48 -14.56 11.50
N ILE A 126 -0.90 -13.58 12.30
CA ILE A 126 -2.30 -13.14 12.39
C ILE A 126 -2.78 -12.58 11.04
N ILE A 127 -1.97 -11.77 10.37
CA ILE A 127 -2.32 -11.18 9.07
C ILE A 127 -2.44 -12.26 7.99
N GLN A 128 -1.51 -13.22 7.95
CA GLN A 128 -1.55 -14.33 7.01
C GLN A 128 -2.82 -15.18 7.18
N GLN A 129 -3.22 -15.48 8.42
CA GLN A 129 -4.48 -16.17 8.71
C GLN A 129 -5.72 -15.39 8.23
N ASN A 130 -5.71 -14.07 8.40
CA ASN A 130 -6.80 -13.20 7.92
C ASN A 130 -6.84 -13.16 6.39
N ILE A 131 -5.68 -13.07 5.74
CA ILE A 131 -5.55 -13.13 4.27
C ILE A 131 -6.09 -14.45 3.73
N GLU A 132 -5.72 -15.59 4.33
CA GLU A 132 -6.23 -16.90 3.95
C GLU A 132 -7.74 -16.99 4.11
N SER A 133 -8.27 -16.49 5.23
CA SER A 133 -9.70 -16.46 5.50
C SER A 133 -10.48 -15.60 4.51
N LEU A 134 -9.90 -14.48 4.05
CA LEU A 134 -10.50 -13.64 3.00
C LEU A 134 -10.46 -14.31 1.63
N LYS A 135 -9.39 -15.04 1.31
CA LYS A 135 -9.26 -15.81 0.06
C LYS A 135 -10.23 -16.99 0.00
N SER A 136 -10.56 -17.61 1.15
CA SER A 136 -11.44 -18.78 1.21
C SER A 136 -12.93 -18.45 1.21
N LYS A 137 -13.32 -17.18 1.38
CA LYS A 137 -14.72 -16.77 1.26
C LYS A 137 -15.15 -16.82 -0.22
N PRO A 138 -16.27 -17.48 -0.57
CA PRO A 138 -16.79 -17.47 -1.94
C PRO A 138 -17.09 -16.02 -2.34
N THR A 139 -16.37 -15.50 -3.33
CA THR A 139 -16.77 -14.26 -4.00
C THR A 139 -18.08 -14.54 -4.73
N GLU A 140 -19.14 -13.80 -4.40
CA GLU A 140 -20.40 -13.89 -5.14
C GLU A 140 -20.09 -13.74 -6.64
N PRO A 141 -20.53 -14.69 -7.49
CA PRO A 141 -20.23 -14.60 -8.90
C PRO A 141 -20.87 -13.33 -9.47
N ASN A 142 -20.05 -12.52 -10.13
CA ASN A 142 -20.49 -11.41 -10.97
C ASN A 142 -21.50 -11.94 -11.99
N SER A 143 -22.79 -11.93 -11.64
CA SER A 143 -23.90 -12.26 -12.52
C SER A 143 -24.18 -11.07 -13.42
N ILE A 144 -23.28 -10.81 -14.36
CA ILE A 144 -23.65 -10.05 -15.57
C ILE A 144 -24.18 -11.09 -16.56
N VAL A 145 -25.44 -11.48 -16.36
CA VAL A 145 -26.18 -12.23 -17.34
C VAL A 145 -26.49 -11.27 -18.49
N TYR A 146 -25.73 -11.36 -19.58
CA TYR A 146 -26.17 -10.78 -20.86
C TYR A 146 -27.21 -11.73 -21.48
N THR A 147 -28.46 -11.60 -21.06
CA THR A 147 -29.65 -12.14 -21.76
C THR A 147 -30.55 -10.93 -22.04
N THR A 148 -31.04 -10.65 -23.24
CA THR A 148 -31.42 -11.52 -24.37
C THR A 148 -31.58 -10.66 -25.65
N PRO A 149 -31.74 -11.27 -26.85
CA PRO A 149 -31.66 -10.60 -28.16
C PRO A 149 -32.92 -9.80 -28.50
N ARG A 150 -32.76 -8.69 -29.23
CA ARG A 150 -33.87 -8.02 -29.91
C ARG A 150 -34.17 -8.74 -31.22
N GLU A 151 -35.11 -9.68 -31.18
CA GLU A 151 -36.01 -9.85 -32.31
C GLU A 151 -37.09 -8.78 -32.21
N ASN A 152 -37.35 -8.05 -33.30
CA ASN A 152 -38.69 -7.55 -33.59
C ASN A 152 -38.83 -7.39 -35.11
N LYS A 153 -39.96 -7.90 -35.58
CA LYS A 153 -40.48 -7.93 -36.95
C LYS A 153 -40.70 -6.54 -37.55
#